data_AF-A0A7R9IMI5-F1
#
_entry.id   AF-A0A7R9IMI5-F1
#
_cell.length_a   1.000
_cell.length_b   1.000
_cell.length_c   1.000
_cell.angle_alpha   90.00
_cell.angle_beta   90.00
_cell.angle_gamma   90.00
#
_symmetry.space_group_name_H-M   'P 1'
#
loop_
_entity.id
_entity.type
_entity.pdbx_description
1 polymer ?
#
loop_
_entity_poly.entity_id
_entity_poly.type
_entity_poly.pdbx_seq_one_letter_code
_entity_poly.pdbx_strand_id
1 'polypeptide(L)'
;MSLVSPYRPNWRSAVSSPLRVGDSTWDIHATPLPSSGPLLVHMLNVLEGYNMTSRDVGDIYHQVTTLHRVVETFKHAHGARPLLGDPDFEHVKKVRGSQP
;
A
#
# COMPACT_ATOMS: atom_id res chain seq x y z
N MET A 1 -6.38 38.75 19.88
CA MET A 1 -6.61 37.29 19.85
C MET A 1 -6.03 36.73 18.55
N SER A 2 -4.88 36.06 18.60
CA SER A 2 -4.28 35.39 17.44
C SER A 2 -4.48 33.90 17.58
N LEU A 3 -5.43 33.32 16.82
CA LEU A 3 -5.75 31.90 16.80
C LEU A 3 -5.00 31.20 15.65
N VAL A 4 -3.67 31.30 15.60
CA VAL A 4 -2.87 30.52 14.65
C VAL A 4 -1.84 29.72 15.43
N SER A 5 -2.16 28.44 15.62
CA SER A 5 -1.18 27.46 16.11
C SER A 5 0.02 27.43 15.15
N PRO A 6 1.28 27.37 15.65
CA PRO A 6 2.44 27.35 14.79
C PRO A 6 2.59 25.98 14.12
N TYR A 7 1.88 25.76 13.02
CA TYR A 7 2.07 24.59 12.16
C TYR A 7 3.54 24.48 11.71
N ARG A 8 4.08 23.25 11.70
CA ARG A 8 5.43 22.94 11.24
C ARG A 8 5.39 21.67 10.38
N PRO A 9 6.02 21.67 9.18
CA PRO A 9 6.18 20.45 8.41
C PRO A 9 7.13 19.50 9.14
N ASN A 10 6.84 18.19 9.10
CA ASN A 10 7.69 17.13 9.64
C ASN A 10 8.18 16.25 8.49
N TRP A 11 9.50 16.10 8.37
CA TRP A 11 10.12 15.22 7.37
C TRP A 11 10.14 13.78 7.89
N ARG A 12 9.62 12.85 7.08
CA ARG A 12 9.61 11.43 7.41
C ARG A 12 10.12 10.62 6.23
N SER A 13 10.78 9.50 6.55
CA SER A 13 11.19 8.52 5.55
C SER A 13 9.97 7.96 4.83
N ALA A 14 10.09 7.81 3.51
CA ALA A 14 9.10 7.12 2.71
C ALA A 14 8.99 5.65 3.16
N VAL A 15 7.80 5.08 3.00
CA VAL A 15 7.61 3.64 3.05
C VAL A 15 8.15 3.09 1.75
N SER A 16 9.04 2.11 1.82
CA SER A 16 9.60 1.47 0.64
C SER A 16 9.42 -0.05 0.66
N SER A 17 9.20 -0.62 -0.52
CA SER A 17 9.14 -2.07 -0.72
C SER A 17 9.57 -2.41 -2.14
N PRO A 18 10.34 -3.50 -2.35
CA PRO A 18 10.57 -4.02 -3.68
C PRO A 18 9.27 -4.56 -4.26
N LEU A 19 9.11 -4.46 -5.57
CA LEU A 19 8.02 -5.01 -6.37
C LEU A 19 8.59 -5.70 -7.60
N ARG A 20 8.37 -7.00 -7.71
CA ARG A 20 8.76 -7.82 -8.85
C ARG A 20 7.70 -7.74 -9.92
N VAL A 21 8.13 -7.38 -11.13
CA VAL A 21 7.27 -7.31 -12.32
C VAL A 21 8.00 -8.05 -13.44
N GLY A 22 7.55 -9.26 -13.75
CA GLY A 22 8.27 -10.17 -14.63
C GLY A 22 9.68 -10.45 -14.08
N ASP A 23 10.69 -10.22 -14.90
CA ASP A 23 12.10 -10.43 -14.53
C ASP A 23 12.74 -9.20 -13.86
N SER A 24 12.01 -8.09 -13.75
CA SER A 24 12.50 -6.84 -13.17
C SER A 24 12.05 -6.67 -11.72
N THR A 25 12.86 -6.01 -10.90
CA THR A 25 12.51 -5.59 -9.54
C THR A 25 12.54 -4.07 -9.47
N TRP A 26 11.48 -3.47 -8.93
CA TRP A 26 11.31 -2.02 -8.79
C TRP A 26 11.24 -1.66 -7.32
N ASP A 27 11.90 -0.57 -6.92
CA ASP A 27 11.74 -0.02 -5.57
C ASP A 27 10.61 1.01 -5.54
N ILE A 28 9.53 0.66 -4.85
CA ILE A 28 8.36 1.53 -4.68
C ILE A 28 8.60 2.42 -3.47
N HIS A 29 8.40 3.74 -3.63
CA HIS A 29 8.43 4.71 -2.53
C HIS A 29 7.05 5.37 -2.38
N ALA A 30 6.49 5.30 -1.17
CA ALA A 30 5.18 5.84 -0.84
C ALA A 30 5.22 6.68 0.45
N THR A 31 4.19 7.52 0.63
CA THR A 31 4.06 8.37 1.82
C THR A 31 3.85 7.53 3.09
N PRO A 32 4.50 7.86 4.22
CA PRO A 32 4.25 7.18 5.49
C PRO A 32 2.90 7.59 6.10
N LEU A 33 2.54 6.95 7.22
CA LEU A 33 1.38 7.36 8.01
C LEU A 33 1.48 8.85 8.42
N PRO A 34 0.35 9.57 8.52
CA PRO A 34 -1.05 9.11 8.46
C PRO A 34 -1.61 8.85 7.06
N SER A 35 -0.80 9.01 6.01
CA SER A 35 -1.23 8.72 4.64
C SER A 35 -1.38 7.21 4.39
N SER A 36 -1.98 6.84 3.25
CA SER A 36 -2.28 5.45 2.89
C SER A 36 -1.15 4.75 2.11
N GLY A 37 0.09 5.24 2.15
CA GLY A 37 1.22 4.60 1.46
C GLY A 37 1.53 3.18 1.95
N PRO A 38 1.53 2.86 3.27
CA PRO A 38 1.65 1.47 3.74
C PRO A 38 0.55 0.56 3.18
N LEU A 39 -0.67 1.11 3.02
CA LEU A 39 -1.81 0.38 2.49
C LEU A 39 -1.63 0.05 1.01
N LEU A 40 -1.15 1.02 0.23
CA LEU A 40 -0.79 0.83 -1.17
C LEU A 40 0.29 -0.25 -1.34
N VAL A 41 1.36 -0.16 -0.56
CA VAL A 41 2.46 -1.14 -0.59
C VAL A 41 1.93 -2.54 -0.25
N HIS A 42 1.09 -2.67 0.77
CA HIS A 42 0.46 -3.95 1.11
C HIS A 42 -0.35 -4.52 -0.06
N MET A 43 -1.18 -3.71 -0.72
CA MET A 43 -1.96 -4.15 -1.87
C MET A 43 -1.08 -4.61 -3.03
N LEU A 44 0.00 -3.88 -3.33
CA LEU A 44 0.94 -4.25 -4.39
C LEU A 44 1.66 -5.57 -4.08
N ASN A 45 2.09 -5.79 -2.84
CA ASN A 45 2.75 -7.03 -2.43
C ASN A 45 1.81 -8.25 -2.52
N VAL A 46 0.51 -8.07 -2.24
CA VAL A 46 -0.48 -9.14 -2.46
C VAL A 46 -0.67 -9.41 -3.96
N LEU A 47 -0.75 -8.36 -4.78
CA LEU A 47 -0.96 -8.49 -6.22
C LEU A 47 0.26 -9.07 -6.96
N GLU A 48 1.47 -8.79 -6.48
CA GLU A 48 2.73 -9.37 -6.95
C GLU A 48 2.66 -10.90 -6.98
N GLY A 49 2.09 -11.52 -5.94
CA GLY A 49 1.97 -12.98 -5.82
C GLY A 49 1.16 -13.66 -6.94
N TYR A 50 0.36 -12.90 -7.71
CA TYR A 50 -0.37 -13.44 -8.86
C TYR A 50 0.43 -13.45 -10.16
N ASN A 51 1.64 -12.87 -10.19
CA ASN A 51 2.51 -12.79 -11.37
C ASN A 51 1.76 -12.35 -12.64
N MET A 52 0.98 -11.28 -12.53
CA MET A 52 0.12 -10.80 -13.62
C MET A 52 0.95 -10.41 -14.84
N THR A 53 0.45 -10.78 -16.01
CA THR A 53 1.04 -10.53 -17.33
C THR A 53 0.01 -9.89 -18.26
N SER A 54 0.43 -9.52 -19.48
CA SER A 54 -0.49 -9.02 -20.50
C SER A 54 -1.58 -10.02 -20.89
N ARG A 55 -1.38 -11.33 -20.68
CA ARG A 55 -2.39 -12.36 -20.93
C ARG A 55 -3.57 -12.27 -19.98
N ASP A 56 -3.36 -11.80 -18.75
CA ASP A 56 -4.38 -11.71 -17.71
C ASP A 56 -5.42 -10.60 -17.97
N VAL A 57 -5.20 -9.79 -19.01
CA VAL A 57 -6.14 -8.77 -19.51
C VAL A 57 -6.42 -8.93 -21.01
N GLY A 58 -6.00 -10.05 -21.62
CA GLY A 58 -6.09 -10.28 -23.06
C GLY A 58 -7.48 -10.67 -23.56
N ASP A 59 -8.32 -11.24 -22.69
CA ASP A 59 -9.72 -11.55 -22.98
C ASP A 59 -10.61 -11.34 -21.76
N ILE A 60 -11.92 -11.42 -21.98
CA ILE A 60 -12.93 -11.11 -20.96
C ILE A 60 -12.87 -12.05 -19.75
N TYR A 61 -12.55 -13.33 -19.94
CA TYR A 61 -12.54 -14.32 -18.85
C TYR A 61 -11.36 -14.08 -17.91
N HIS A 62 -10.18 -13.85 -18.49
CA HIS A 62 -8.98 -13.52 -17.73
C HIS A 62 -9.13 -12.14 -17.07
N GLN A 63 -9.67 -11.16 -17.78
CA GLN A 63 -9.88 -9.82 -17.25
C GLN A 63 -10.84 -9.82 -16.05
N VAL A 64 -11.94 -10.58 -16.10
CA VAL A 64 -12.87 -10.72 -14.96
C VAL A 64 -12.16 -11.30 -13.74
N THR A 65 -11.32 -12.33 -13.94
CA THR A 65 -10.54 -12.95 -12.85
C THR A 65 -9.52 -11.97 -12.25
N THR A 66 -8.82 -11.22 -13.11
CA THR A 66 -7.86 -10.19 -12.72
C THR A 66 -8.53 -9.10 -11.90
N LEU A 67 -9.64 -8.57 -12.38
CA LEU A 67 -10.41 -7.55 -11.66
C LEU A 67 -10.95 -8.07 -10.34
N HIS A 68 -11.43 -9.32 -10.28
CA HIS A 68 -11.86 -9.93 -9.03
C HIS A 68 -10.73 -9.97 -7.99
N ARG A 69 -9.52 -10.40 -8.37
CA ARG A 69 -8.35 -10.42 -7.48
C ARG A 69 -7.97 -9.02 -6.98
N VAL A 70 -8.01 -8.02 -7.86
CA VAL A 70 -7.76 -6.62 -7.50
C VAL A 70 -8.79 -6.12 -6.49
N VAL A 71 -10.08 -6.34 -6.76
CA VAL A 71 -11.17 -5.91 -5.87
C VAL A 71 -11.09 -6.59 -4.51
N GLU A 72 -10.85 -7.90 -4.45
CA GLU A 72 -10.72 -8.61 -3.17
C GLU A 72 -9.48 -8.16 -2.39
N THR A 73 -8.37 -7.88 -3.07
CA THR A 73 -7.17 -7.30 -2.44
C THR A 73 -7.48 -5.95 -1.83
N PHE A 74 -8.23 -5.10 -2.54
CA PHE A 74 -8.62 -3.78 -2.05
C PHE A 74 -9.54 -3.89 -0.84
N LYS A 75 -10.56 -4.77 -0.89
CA LYS A 75 -11.45 -5.04 0.25
C LYS A 75 -10.66 -5.50 1.47
N HIS A 76 -9.73 -6.42 1.29
CA HIS A 76 -8.89 -6.92 2.37
C HIS A 76 -8.05 -5.81 3.00
N ALA A 77 -7.32 -5.05 2.19
CA ALA A 77 -6.50 -3.94 2.67
C ALA A 77 -7.35 -2.88 3.40
N HIS A 78 -8.47 -2.46 2.80
CA HIS A 78 -9.36 -1.48 3.43
C HIS A 78 -9.99 -1.97 4.74
N GLY A 79 -10.19 -3.28 4.90
CA GLY A 79 -10.57 -3.87 6.19
C GLY A 79 -9.54 -3.65 7.30
N ALA A 80 -8.26 -3.57 6.96
CA ALA A 80 -7.17 -3.28 7.90
C ALA A 80 -6.89 -1.78 8.10
N ARG A 81 -7.39 -0.90 7.22
CA ARG A 81 -7.18 0.56 7.29
C ARG A 81 -7.58 1.20 8.62
N PRO A 82 -8.65 0.79 9.34
CA PRO A 82 -8.99 1.34 10.65
C PRO A 82 -7.92 1.12 11.73
N LEU A 83 -7.00 0.17 11.52
CA LEU A 83 -5.87 -0.08 12.41
C LEU A 83 -4.70 0.89 12.16
N LEU A 84 -4.76 1.67 11.08
CA LEU A 84 -3.78 2.69 10.74
C LEU A 84 -4.25 4.05 11.26
N GLY A 85 -3.37 4.72 12.00
CA GLY A 85 -3.64 6.04 12.60
C GLY A 85 -2.44 6.96 12.47
N ASP A 86 -2.55 8.16 13.04
CA ASP A 86 -1.40 9.05 13.18
C ASP A 86 -0.41 8.42 14.17
N PRO A 87 0.82 8.08 13.77
CA PRO A 87 1.78 7.42 14.64
C PRO A 87 2.20 8.29 15.85
N ASP A 88 1.98 9.61 15.80
CA ASP A 88 2.28 10.50 16.93
C ASP A 88 1.18 10.48 18.00
N PHE A 89 -0.01 9.96 17.69
CA PHE A 89 -1.19 10.00 18.58
C PHE A 89 -1.80 8.61 18.85
N GLU A 90 -1.60 7.66 17.95
CA GLU A 90 -2.13 6.30 18.03
C GLU A 90 -1.00 5.28 18.17
N HIS A 91 -1.18 4.28 19.03
CA HIS A 91 -0.28 3.11 19.07
C HIS A 91 -0.56 2.20 17.87
N VAL A 92 -0.12 2.64 16.69
CA VAL A 92 -0.26 1.85 15.46
C VAL A 92 0.51 0.55 15.63
N LYS A 93 -0.21 -0.56 15.79
CA LYS A 93 0.40 -1.89 15.82
C LYS A 93 1.09 -2.10 14.49
N LYS A 94 2.42 -2.14 14.52
CA LYS A 94 3.27 -2.43 13.36
C LYS A 94 2.82 -3.76 12.77
N VAL A 95 2.15 -3.73 11.62
CA VAL A 95 1.82 -4.94 10.86
C VAL A 95 3.15 -5.56 10.47
N ARG A 96 3.45 -6.74 11.04
CA ARG A 96 4.71 -7.45 10.81
C ARG A 96 4.75 -7.91 9.35
N GLY A 97 5.52 -7.20 8.54
CA GLY A 97 5.93 -7.59 7.21
C GLY A 97 7.28 -6.95 6.90
N SER A 98 8.31 -7.80 6.85
CA SER A 98 9.64 -7.58 6.29
C SER A 98 10.48 -6.39 6.78
N GLN A 99 11.45 -6.69 7.64
CA GLN A 99 12.82 -6.18 7.56
C GLN A 99 13.76 -7.41 7.47
N PRO A 100 14.95 -7.26 6.85
CA PRO A 100 15.77 -8.35 6.31
C PRO A 100 16.20 -9.41 7.33
#